data_AF-M0DB25-F1
#
_entry.id   AF-M0DB25-F1
#
_cell.length_a   1.000
_cell.length_b   1.000
_cell.length_c   1.000
_cell.angle_alpha   90.00
_cell.angle_beta   90.00
_cell.angle_gamma   90.00
#
_symmetry.space_group_name_H-M   'P 1'
#
loop_
_entity.id
_entity.type
_entity.pdbx_description
1 polymer ?
#
loop_
_entity_poly.entity_id
_entity_poly.type
_entity_poly.pdbx_seq_one_letter_code
_entity_poly.pdbx_strand_id
1 'polypeptide(L)' 'MARSFTLGTDEEGYSHHYYRPADAVVVYDGRGLDHYQPLAGRSLEEWREFIELKRGWALMGPLAALGLRMNAERVESHR' A
#
# COMPACT_ATOMS: atom_id res chain seq x y z
N MET A 1 5.70 -7.34 -14.74
CA MET A 1 5.10 -6.34 -13.82
C MET A 1 5.73 -6.49 -12.45
N ALA A 2 5.93 -5.38 -11.73
CA ALA A 2 6.57 -5.41 -10.42
C ALA A 2 5.78 -6.29 -9.44
N ARG A 3 6.48 -7.17 -8.71
CA ARG A 3 5.88 -8.05 -7.69
C ARG A 3 5.58 -7.29 -6.39
N SER A 4 6.07 -6.08 -6.27
CA SER A 4 5.86 -5.21 -5.13
C SER A 4 6.17 -3.77 -5.51
N PHE A 5 5.65 -2.81 -4.76
CA PHE A 5 5.95 -1.39 -4.97
C PHE A 5 5.67 -0.58 -3.70
N THR A 6 6.37 0.54 -3.54
CA THR A 6 6.11 1.48 -2.45
C THR A 6 4.90 2.34 -2.78
N LEU A 7 3.91 2.35 -1.89
CA LEU A 7 2.73 3.22 -1.94
C LEU A 7 3.11 4.65 -1.56
N GLY A 8 3.89 4.82 -0.50
CA GLY A 8 4.33 6.13 -0.03
C GLY A 8 4.92 6.07 1.36
N THR A 9 5.27 7.24 1.86
CA THR A 9 5.64 7.48 3.26
C THR A 9 4.61 8.42 3.87
N ASP A 10 4.11 8.09 5.07
CA ASP A 10 3.18 8.93 5.81
C ASP A 10 3.90 10.08 6.57
N GLU A 11 3.13 11.02 7.12
CA GLU A 11 3.71 12.18 7.84
C GLU A 11 4.42 11.80 9.14
N GLU A 12 4.16 10.61 9.68
CA GLU A 12 4.87 10.06 10.84
C GLU A 12 6.20 9.37 10.44
N GLY A 13 6.47 9.25 9.14
CA GLY A 13 7.71 8.68 8.61
C GLY A 13 7.64 7.18 8.30
N TYR A 14 6.47 6.55 8.37
CA TYR A 14 6.33 5.12 8.05
C TYR A 14 6.23 4.92 6.53
N SER A 15 7.00 3.97 6.01
CA SER A 15 6.96 3.59 4.60
C SER A 15 6.03 2.42 4.36
N HIS A 16 5.07 2.59 3.46
CA HIS A 16 4.05 1.61 3.13
C HIS A 16 4.39 0.94 1.79
N HIS A 17 4.61 -0.38 1.81
CA HIS A 17 5.03 -1.15 0.65
C HIS A 17 4.05 -2.28 0.36
N TYR A 18 3.45 -2.31 -0.82
CA TYR A 18 2.59 -3.40 -1.24
C TYR A 18 3.42 -4.58 -1.76
N TYR A 19 3.12 -5.78 -1.28
CA TYR A 19 3.71 -7.04 -1.72
C TYR A 19 2.65 -7.95 -2.34
N ARG A 20 2.66 -8.06 -3.68
CA ARG A 20 1.62 -8.76 -4.45
C ARG A 20 1.51 -10.26 -4.17
N PRO A 21 2.60 -11.05 -4.04
CA PRO A 21 2.48 -12.49 -3.84
C PRO A 21 1.70 -12.91 -2.60
N ALA A 22 1.71 -12.07 -1.55
CA ALA A 22 0.96 -12.31 -0.32
C ALA A 22 -0.29 -11.41 -0.18
N ASP A 23 -0.57 -10.60 -1.20
CA ASP A 23 -1.62 -9.58 -1.20
C ASP A 23 -1.68 -8.77 0.11
N ALA A 24 -0.54 -8.19 0.48
CA ALA A 24 -0.36 -7.53 1.76
C ALA A 24 0.39 -6.20 1.64
N VAL A 25 0.11 -5.30 2.57
CA VAL A 25 0.93 -4.10 2.81
C VAL A 25 1.89 -4.37 3.96
N VAL A 26 3.14 -4.02 3.75
CA VAL A 26 4.23 -4.10 4.70
C VAL A 26 4.60 -2.67 5.07
N VAL A 27 4.60 -2.37 6.36
CA VAL A 27 4.88 -1.03 6.89
C VAL A 27 6.20 -1.04 7.63
N TYR A 28 7.05 -0.06 7.33
CA TYR A 28 8.36 0.11 7.96
C TYR A 28 8.44 1.44 8.69
N ASP A 29 8.95 1.47 9.92
CA ASP A 29 9.11 2.68 10.75
C ASP A 29 10.46 3.39 10.54
N GLY A 30 11.23 2.98 9.53
CA GLY A 30 12.59 3.46 9.27
C GLY A 30 13.68 2.73 10.07
N ARG A 31 13.33 1.89 11.05
CA ARG A 31 14.26 1.03 11.82
C ARG A 31 14.07 -0.45 11.49
N GLY A 32 12.87 -0.84 11.10
CA GLY A 32 12.55 -2.21 10.74
C GLY A 32 11.11 -2.36 10.26
N LEU A 33 10.67 -3.63 10.24
CA LEU A 33 9.28 -3.98 9.98
C LEU A 33 8.45 -3.57 11.21
N ASP A 34 7.48 -2.69 11.00
CA ASP A 34 6.51 -2.31 12.01
C ASP A 34 5.26 -3.20 11.91
N HIS A 35 4.67 -3.28 10.71
CA HIS A 35 3.41 -3.97 10.51
C HIS A 35 3.37 -4.78 9.21
N TYR A 36 2.64 -5.90 9.26
CA TYR A 36 2.30 -6.70 8.09
C TYR A 36 0.79 -6.88 8.04
N GLN A 37 0.16 -6.37 6.98
CA GLN A 37 -1.29 -6.36 6.83
C GLN A 37 -1.72 -7.05 5.54
N PRO A 38 -2.28 -8.27 5.62
CA PRO A 38 -3.04 -8.85 4.52
C PRO A 38 -4.23 -7.96 4.15
N LEU A 39 -4.46 -7.78 2.85
CA LEU A 39 -5.60 -7.01 2.35
C LEU A 39 -6.91 -7.81 2.44
N ALA A 40 -6.84 -9.14 2.29
CA ALA A 40 -7.96 -10.06 2.49
C ALA A 40 -9.24 -9.65 1.74
N GLY A 41 -9.10 -9.23 0.47
CA GLY A 41 -10.21 -8.78 -0.38
C GLY A 41 -10.44 -7.27 -0.37
N ARG A 42 -9.82 -6.51 0.53
CA ARG A 42 -9.77 -5.05 0.44
C ARG A 42 -8.84 -4.61 -0.69
N SER A 43 -9.15 -3.47 -1.28
CA SER A 43 -8.31 -2.80 -2.25
C SER A 43 -7.15 -2.05 -1.57
N LEU A 44 -6.11 -1.75 -2.34
CA LEU A 44 -5.07 -0.82 -1.91
C LEU A 44 -5.56 0.62 -1.82
N GLU A 45 -6.63 0.95 -2.52
CA GLU A 45 -7.26 2.27 -2.43
C GLU A 45 -7.86 2.49 -1.04
N GLU A 46 -8.56 1.48 -0.50
CA GLU A 46 -9.07 1.53 0.88
C GLU A 46 -7.94 1.67 1.90
N TRP A 47 -6.79 1.02 1.67
CA TRP A 47 -5.60 1.23 2.51
C TRP A 47 -5.07 2.66 2.41
N ARG A 48 -4.98 3.20 1.18
CA ARG A 48 -4.51 4.57 0.93
C ARG A 48 -5.39 5.60 1.64
N GLU A 49 -6.70 5.46 1.55
CA GLU A 49 -7.68 6.32 2.20
C GLU A 49 -7.61 6.20 3.73
N PHE A 50 -7.43 4.98 4.25
CA PHE A 50 -7.26 4.76 5.68
C PHE A 50 -6.04 5.49 6.24
N ILE A 51 -4.89 5.42 5.56
CA ILE A 51 -3.67 6.11 6.00
C ILE A 51 -3.81 7.62 5.84
N GLU A 52 -4.38 8.09 4.73
CA GLU A 52 -4.65 9.52 4.52
C GLU A 52 -5.47 10.11 5.69
N LEU A 53 -6.54 9.41 6.10
CA LEU A 53 -7.38 9.83 7.22
C LEU A 53 -6.66 9.78 8.58
N LYS A 54 -5.76 8.80 8.78
CA LYS A 54 -5.14 8.54 10.09
C LYS A 54 -3.87 9.34 10.33
N ARG A 55 -3.04 9.50 9.31
CA ARG A 55 -1.66 10.00 9.43
C ARG A 55 -1.27 10.96 8.32
N GLY A 56 -2.05 11.04 7.23
CA GLY A 56 -1.69 11.80 6.03
C GLY A 56 -0.53 11.18 5.25
N TRP A 57 -0.45 11.46 3.96
CA TRP A 57 0.70 11.09 3.13
C TRP A 57 1.70 12.24 2.99
N ALA A 58 2.94 12.04 3.43
CA ALA A 58 4.02 13.01 3.19
C ALA A 58 4.53 12.93 1.74
N LEU A 59 4.68 11.71 1.22
CA LEU A 59 5.15 11.49 -0.14
C LEU A 59 4.54 10.21 -0.71
N MET A 60 3.96 10.32 -1.91
CA MET A 60 3.54 9.14 -2.66
C MET A 60 4.72 8.51 -3.41
N GLY A 61 4.74 7.18 -3.45
CA GLY A 61 5.75 6.42 -4.18
C GLY A 61 5.64 6.62 -5.69
N PRO A 62 6.76 6.53 -6.43
CA PRO A 62 6.79 6.83 -7.87
C PRO A 62 5.92 5.89 -8.72
N LEU A 63 5.61 4.69 -8.20
CA LEU A 63 4.76 3.70 -8.86
C LEU A 63 3.37 3.59 -8.22
N ALA A 64 3.05 4.42 -7.23
CA ALA A 64 1.82 4.30 -6.45
C ALA A 64 0.57 4.40 -7.32
N ALA A 65 0.47 5.43 -8.16
CA ALA A 65 -0.68 5.65 -9.04
C ALA A 65 -0.94 4.46 -9.99
N LEU A 66 0.12 3.96 -10.64
CA LEU A 66 0.02 2.81 -11.53
C LEU A 66 -0.34 1.53 -10.76
N GLY A 67 0.29 1.33 -9.60
CA GLY A 67 0.06 0.16 -8.76
C GLY A 67 -1.35 0.10 -8.16
N LEU A 68 -1.91 1.23 -7.74
CA LEU A 68 -3.28 1.36 -7.25
C LEU A 68 -4.28 0.99 -8.34
N ARG A 69 -4.13 1.55 -9.55
CA ARG A 69 -4.96 1.22 -10.71
C ARG A 69 -4.93 -0.28 -11.02
N MET A 70 -3.74 -0.88 -11.09
CA MET A 70 -3.60 -2.31 -11.37
C MET A 70 -4.19 -3.19 -10.26
N ASN A 71 -4.14 -2.75 -9.00
CA ASN A 71 -4.78 -3.46 -7.89
C ASN A 71 -6.31 -3.37 -8.00
N ALA A 72 -6.88 -2.21 -8.34
CA ALA A 72 -8.31 -2.04 -8.54
C ALA A 72 -8.85 -2.97 -9.65
N GLU A 73 -8.22 -2.98 -10.83
CA GLU A 73 -8.58 -3.87 -11.95
C GLU A 73 -8.55 -5.37 -11.53
N ARG A 74 -7.58 -5.75 -10.68
CA ARG A 74 -7.49 -7.11 -10.14
C ARG A 74 -8.63 -7.43 -9.18
N VAL A 75 -8.93 -6.54 -8.23
CA VAL A 75 -9.98 -6.75 -7.23
C VAL A 75 -11.34 -6.89 -7.93
N GLU A 76 -11.61 -6.07 -8.95
CA GLU A 76 -12.83 -6.17 -9.77
C GLU A 76 -12.91 -7.50 -10.53
N SER A 77 -11.80 -7.98 -11.09
CA SER A 77 -11.77 -9.24 -11.86
C SER A 77 -11.98 -10.50 -10.99
N HIS A 78 -11.83 -10.40 -9.67
CA HIS A 78 -11.98 -11.52 -8.72
C HIS A 78 -13.22 -11.37 -7.83
N ARG A 79 -14.09 -10.41 -8.13
CA ARG A 79 -15.34 -10.15 -7.41
C ARG A 79 -16.52 -10.84 -8.09
#